data_AF-A0A5K7ZX52-F1
#
_entry.id   AF-A0A5K7ZX52-F1
#
_cell.length_a   1.000
_cell.length_b   1.000
_cell.length_c   1.000
_cell.angle_alpha   90.00
_cell.angle_beta   90.00
_cell.angle_gamma   90.00
#
_symmetry.space_group_name_H-M   'P 1'
#
loop_
_entity.id
_entity.type
_entity.pdbx_description
1 polymer ?
#
loop_
_entity_poly.entity_id
_entity_poly.type
_entity_poly.pdbx_seq_one_letter_code
_entity_poly.pdbx_strand_id
1 'polypeptide(L)'
;MKNIQVDDSPDPKRKANPIMSYDFNADDVFEMAEQIEKNGADFYRDAAAGTTDPDAKKFLSDLAAMEDDHEKTFAAMRKKLGTTEKAETVFDPQNEAAAYLKALADTRIFFKKEIDTSSMEAILKAAILAEKDSIVFYLGMKELVPESLGQSRLDDIIKEEMSHIKLLSHRLVASK
;
A
#
# COMPACT_ATOMS: atom_id res chain seq x y z
N MET A 1 -13.13 -21.70 54.52
CA MET A 1 -13.07 -21.73 53.05
C MET A 1 -14.49 -21.61 52.53
N LYS A 2 -14.87 -20.49 51.91
CA LYS A 2 -16.17 -20.32 51.25
C LYS A 2 -15.90 -20.19 49.75
N ASN A 3 -16.38 -21.16 48.97
CA ASN A 3 -16.35 -21.12 47.51
C ASN A 3 -17.26 -19.98 47.03
N ILE A 4 -16.68 -19.03 46.30
CA ILE A 4 -17.44 -18.04 45.53
C ILE A 4 -17.69 -18.69 44.17
N GLN A 5 -18.95 -19.08 43.91
CA GLN A 5 -19.39 -19.38 42.55
C GLN A 5 -19.50 -18.06 41.80
N VAL A 6 -18.72 -17.92 40.73
CA VAL A 6 -18.85 -16.83 39.77
C VAL A 6 -20.00 -17.21 38.83
N ASP A 7 -21.03 -16.40 38.81
CA ASP A 7 -22.18 -16.55 37.91
C ASP A 7 -21.78 -15.97 36.54
N ASP A 8 -21.50 -16.87 35.58
CA ASP A 8 -21.15 -16.55 34.19
C ASP A 8 -22.37 -16.33 33.29
N SER A 9 -23.54 -16.03 33.86
CA SER A 9 -24.73 -15.73 33.07
C SER A 9 -24.57 -14.41 32.30
N PRO A 10 -24.76 -14.39 30.97
CA PRO A 10 -24.59 -13.18 30.16
C PRO A 10 -25.63 -12.10 30.52
N ASP A 11 -25.16 -10.91 30.87
CA ASP A 11 -25.99 -9.74 31.20
C ASP A 11 -26.86 -9.33 30.00
N PRO A 12 -28.21 -9.39 30.11
CA PRO A 12 -29.13 -9.08 29.01
C PRO A 12 -29.15 -7.60 28.60
N LYS A 13 -28.38 -6.72 29.24
CA LYS A 13 -28.32 -5.27 28.94
C LYS A 13 -27.06 -4.80 28.23
N ARG A 14 -26.11 -5.68 27.89
CA ARG A 14 -25.00 -5.30 26.99
C ARG A 14 -25.53 -5.16 25.57
N LYS A 15 -25.91 -3.93 25.19
CA LYS A 15 -26.04 -3.58 23.77
C LYS A 15 -24.68 -3.81 23.11
N ALA A 16 -24.62 -4.75 22.18
CA ALA A 16 -23.47 -4.87 21.30
C ALA A 16 -23.25 -3.51 20.64
N ASN A 17 -22.11 -2.88 20.90
CA ASN A 17 -21.63 -1.83 20.01
C ASN A 17 -21.51 -2.50 18.63
N PRO A 18 -22.14 -1.95 17.56
CA PRO A 18 -21.86 -2.46 16.24
C PRO A 18 -20.37 -2.24 16.03
N ILE A 19 -19.62 -3.33 15.94
CA ILE A 19 -18.32 -3.30 15.27
C ILE A 19 -18.71 -2.82 13.88
N MET A 20 -18.41 -1.56 13.53
CA MET A 20 -18.51 -1.13 12.15
C MET A 20 -17.52 -2.02 11.40
N SER A 21 -18.06 -3.07 10.77
CA SER A 21 -17.40 -3.77 9.70
C SER A 21 -17.19 -2.72 8.63
N TYR A 22 -15.99 -2.16 8.56
CA TYR A 22 -15.56 -1.53 7.33
C TYR A 22 -15.39 -2.70 6.37
N ASP A 23 -16.45 -2.98 5.62
CA ASP A 23 -16.44 -3.99 4.56
C ASP A 23 -15.44 -3.50 3.50
N PHE A 24 -14.20 -3.99 3.63
CA PHE A 24 -13.07 -3.62 2.81
C PHE A 24 -13.33 -4.13 1.39
N ASN A 25 -13.77 -3.24 0.51
CA ASN A 25 -14.20 -3.59 -0.84
C ASN A 25 -13.13 -3.20 -1.87
N ALA A 26 -13.31 -3.59 -3.13
CA ALA A 26 -12.34 -3.32 -4.18
C ALA A 26 -12.06 -1.81 -4.34
N ASP A 27 -13.08 -0.95 -4.19
CA ASP A 27 -12.92 0.50 -4.33
C ASP A 27 -11.96 1.07 -3.27
N ASP A 28 -12.08 0.62 -2.02
CA ASP A 28 -11.18 1.00 -0.93
C ASP A 28 -9.74 0.57 -1.25
N VAL A 29 -9.56 -0.68 -1.69
CA VAL A 29 -8.25 -1.26 -2.05
C VAL A 29 -7.56 -0.44 -3.15
N PHE A 30 -8.30 -0.08 -4.20
CA PHE A 30 -7.78 0.77 -5.26
C PHE A 30 -7.49 2.20 -4.79
N GLU A 31 -8.31 2.78 -3.92
CA GLU A 31 -8.04 4.10 -3.33
C GLU A 31 -6.73 4.12 -2.55
N MET A 32 -6.47 3.07 -1.76
CA MET A 32 -5.21 2.95 -1.05
C MET A 32 -4.04 2.79 -2.01
N ALA A 33 -4.15 1.98 -3.06
CA ALA A 33 -3.11 1.87 -4.08
C ALA A 33 -2.81 3.24 -4.73
N GLU A 34 -3.83 4.01 -5.11
CA GLU A 34 -3.64 5.39 -5.60
C GLU A 34 -2.91 6.27 -4.57
N GLN A 35 -3.24 6.15 -3.28
CA GLN A 35 -2.60 6.94 -2.23
C GLN A 35 -1.15 6.53 -1.98
N ILE A 36 -0.82 5.25 -2.13
CA ILE A 36 0.55 4.73 -2.04
C ILE A 36 1.42 5.39 -3.12
N GLU A 37 0.96 5.34 -4.37
CA GLU A 37 1.67 5.94 -5.51
C GLU A 37 1.81 7.46 -5.38
N LYS A 38 0.76 8.16 -4.92
CA LYS A 38 0.86 9.60 -4.62
C LYS A 38 1.94 9.90 -3.59
N ASN A 39 2.02 9.10 -2.54
CA ASN A 39 3.02 9.27 -1.50
C ASN A 39 4.44 8.94 -2.00
N GLY A 40 4.58 7.93 -2.86
CA GLY A 40 5.84 7.59 -3.54
C GLY A 40 6.32 8.74 -4.44
N ALA A 41 5.44 9.27 -5.28
CA ALA A 41 5.72 10.40 -6.16
C ALA A 41 6.18 11.64 -5.36
N ASP A 42 5.46 11.98 -4.29
CA ASP A 42 5.81 13.10 -3.41
C ASP A 42 7.16 12.88 -2.72
N PHE A 43 7.41 11.68 -2.21
CA PHE A 43 8.69 11.32 -1.62
C PHE A 43 9.85 11.55 -2.60
N TYR A 44 9.73 11.04 -3.83
CA TYR A 44 10.79 11.17 -4.83
C TYR A 44 10.99 12.62 -5.28
N ARG A 45 9.92 13.41 -5.40
CA ARG A 45 10.03 14.85 -5.69
C ARG A 45 10.73 15.61 -4.57
N ASP A 46 10.36 15.35 -3.32
CA ASP A 46 10.95 16.00 -2.15
C ASP A 46 12.45 15.64 -2.04
N ALA A 47 12.79 14.37 -2.26
CA ALA A 47 14.17 13.92 -2.30
C ALA A 47 14.96 14.58 -3.46
N ALA A 48 14.35 14.70 -4.65
CA ALA A 48 14.95 15.39 -5.79
C ALA A 48 15.16 16.89 -5.53
N ALA A 49 14.25 17.53 -4.80
CA ALA A 49 14.36 18.94 -4.42
C ALA A 49 15.48 19.18 -3.40
N GLY A 50 15.70 18.23 -2.48
CA GLY A 50 16.73 18.28 -1.44
C GLY A 50 18.16 17.99 -1.92
N THR A 51 18.36 17.45 -3.13
CA THR A 51 19.69 17.17 -3.67
C THR A 51 20.21 18.27 -4.61
N THR A 52 21.52 18.51 -4.55
CA THR A 52 22.25 19.43 -5.44
C THR A 52 22.91 18.71 -6.62
N ASP A 53 23.08 17.38 -6.54
CA ASP A 53 23.69 16.59 -7.60
C ASP A 53 22.72 16.42 -8.79
N PRO A 54 23.06 16.89 -10.00
CA PRO A 54 22.14 16.86 -11.15
C PRO A 54 21.70 15.46 -11.55
N ASP A 55 22.60 14.47 -11.47
CA ASP A 55 22.32 13.08 -11.86
C ASP A 55 21.40 12.40 -10.85
N ALA A 56 21.55 12.69 -9.56
CA ALA A 56 20.64 12.28 -8.50
C ALA A 56 19.28 12.94 -8.64
N LYS A 57 19.26 14.25 -8.90
CA LYS A 57 18.02 15.01 -9.10
C LYS A 57 17.20 14.45 -10.25
N LYS A 58 17.85 14.19 -11.38
CA LYS A 58 17.20 13.60 -12.55
C LYS A 58 16.64 12.22 -12.22
N PHE A 59 17.45 11.33 -11.65
CA PHE A 59 17.04 9.97 -11.32
C PHE A 59 15.83 9.92 -10.38
N LEU A 60 15.84 10.71 -9.31
CA LEU A 60 14.71 10.78 -8.38
C LEU A 60 13.47 11.40 -9.04
N SER A 61 13.64 12.41 -9.90
CA SER A 61 12.52 12.98 -10.67
C SER A 61 11.94 11.99 -11.68
N ASP A 62 12.77 11.15 -12.29
CA ASP A 62 12.34 10.11 -13.21
C ASP A 62 11.49 9.05 -12.47
N LEU A 63 11.91 8.63 -11.26
CA LEU A 63 11.12 7.73 -10.40
C LEU A 63 9.78 8.36 -10.02
N ALA A 64 9.77 9.63 -9.57
CA ALA A 64 8.51 10.32 -9.26
C ALA A 64 7.49 10.32 -10.42
N ALA A 65 7.98 10.42 -11.65
CA ALA A 65 7.12 10.37 -12.83
C ALA A 65 6.57 8.96 -13.12
N MET A 66 7.31 7.90 -12.76
CA MET A 66 6.84 6.52 -12.85
C MET A 66 5.70 6.28 -11.85
N GLU A 67 5.86 6.73 -10.60
CA GLU A 67 4.79 6.68 -9.59
C GLU A 67 3.52 7.44 -10.02
N ASP A 68 3.66 8.58 -10.70
CA ASP A 68 2.52 9.31 -11.28
C ASP A 68 1.76 8.48 -12.33
N ASP A 69 2.47 7.64 -13.10
CA ASP A 69 1.86 6.79 -14.11
C ASP A 69 1.22 5.54 -13.51
N HIS A 70 1.78 5.02 -12.41
CA HIS A 70 1.13 3.99 -11.59
C HIS A 70 -0.17 4.50 -10.95
N GLU A 71 -0.17 5.70 -10.35
CA GLU A 71 -1.37 6.34 -9.78
C GLU A 71 -2.49 6.42 -10.82
N LYS A 72 -2.18 6.93 -12.03
CA LYS A 72 -3.14 7.02 -13.12
C LYS A 72 -3.66 5.64 -13.53
N THR A 73 -2.81 4.63 -13.48
CA THR A 73 -3.19 3.25 -13.80
C THR A 73 -4.16 2.70 -12.77
N PHE A 74 -3.90 2.87 -11.48
CA PHE A 74 -4.83 2.47 -10.41
C PHE A 74 -6.15 3.25 -10.49
N ALA A 75 -6.10 4.57 -10.70
CA ALA A 75 -7.29 5.39 -10.87
C ALA A 75 -8.13 4.95 -12.09
N ALA A 76 -7.49 4.54 -13.18
CA ALA A 76 -8.18 4.00 -14.36
C ALA A 76 -8.79 2.62 -14.09
N MET A 77 -8.14 1.77 -13.28
CA MET A 77 -8.69 0.48 -12.86
C MET A 77 -9.88 0.66 -11.91
N ARG A 78 -9.76 1.53 -10.90
CA ARG A 78 -10.85 1.89 -9.97
C ARG A 78 -12.10 2.37 -10.69
N LYS A 79 -11.93 3.22 -11.71
CA LYS A 79 -13.04 3.73 -12.53
C LYS A 79 -13.80 2.64 -13.29
N LYS A 80 -13.17 1.49 -13.56
CA LYS A 80 -13.81 0.36 -14.25
C LYS A 80 -14.60 -0.55 -13.33
N LEU A 81 -14.49 -0.39 -12.01
CA LEU A 81 -15.31 -1.13 -11.07
C LEU A 81 -16.78 -0.81 -11.31
N GLY A 82 -17.59 -1.85 -11.56
CA GLY A 82 -19.03 -1.74 -11.66
C GLY A 82 -19.67 -1.54 -10.28
N THR A 83 -20.98 -1.36 -10.26
CA THR A 83 -21.75 -1.18 -9.01
C THR A 83 -21.68 -2.40 -8.10
N THR A 84 -21.55 -3.62 -8.65
CA THR A 84 -21.45 -4.85 -7.87
C THR A 84 -20.07 -4.97 -7.23
N GLU A 85 -19.00 -4.68 -7.96
CA GLU A 85 -17.63 -4.71 -7.46
C GLU A 85 -17.36 -3.63 -6.41
N LYS A 86 -18.14 -2.54 -6.43
CA LYS A 86 -18.13 -1.49 -5.41
C LYS A 86 -19.02 -1.80 -4.19
N ALA A 87 -19.91 -2.77 -4.29
CA ALA A 87 -20.90 -3.08 -3.26
C ALA A 87 -20.67 -4.43 -2.58
N GLU A 88 -20.10 -5.40 -3.28
CA GLU A 88 -19.73 -6.70 -2.76
C GLU A 88 -18.26 -6.66 -2.32
N THR A 89 -18.00 -7.10 -1.08
CA THR A 89 -16.67 -7.57 -0.70
C THR A 89 -16.29 -8.64 -1.71
N VAL A 90 -15.12 -8.51 -2.32
CA VAL A 90 -14.56 -9.52 -3.21
C VAL A 90 -14.73 -10.89 -2.57
N PHE A 91 -15.00 -11.92 -3.37
CA PHE A 91 -15.02 -13.32 -2.95
C PHE A 91 -13.68 -13.73 -2.31
N ASP A 92 -13.55 -13.46 -1.01
CA ASP A 92 -12.51 -13.90 -0.09
C ASP A 92 -13.22 -14.75 0.98
N PRO A 93 -13.51 -16.03 0.70
CA PRO A 93 -14.36 -16.85 1.55
C PRO A 93 -13.74 -17.11 2.95
N GLN A 94 -12.46 -16.81 3.15
CA GLN A 94 -11.76 -16.88 4.44
C GLN A 94 -11.50 -15.50 5.05
N ASN A 95 -11.78 -14.40 4.32
CA ASN A 95 -11.50 -13.02 4.69
C ASN A 95 -10.01 -12.76 5.02
N GLU A 96 -9.09 -13.56 4.49
CA GLU A 96 -7.66 -13.51 4.79
C GLU A 96 -6.98 -12.34 4.11
N ALA A 97 -7.26 -12.11 2.83
CA ALA A 97 -6.63 -11.04 2.05
C ALA A 97 -7.19 -9.67 2.45
N ALA A 98 -8.49 -9.57 2.73
CA ALA A 98 -9.10 -8.37 3.28
C ALA A 98 -8.54 -8.02 4.67
N ALA A 99 -8.42 -8.99 5.58
CA ALA A 99 -7.82 -8.78 6.90
C ALA A 99 -6.34 -8.40 6.81
N TYR A 100 -5.60 -8.99 5.86
CA TYR A 100 -4.21 -8.68 5.60
C TYR A 100 -4.01 -7.24 5.14
N LEU A 101 -4.72 -6.80 4.10
CA LEU A 101 -4.61 -5.42 3.61
C LEU A 101 -5.07 -4.41 4.66
N LYS A 102 -6.12 -4.74 5.43
CA LYS A 102 -6.54 -3.93 6.57
C LYS A 102 -5.42 -3.81 7.62
N ALA A 103 -4.73 -4.90 7.94
CA ALA A 103 -3.60 -4.86 8.88
C ALA A 103 -2.44 -3.99 8.34
N LEU A 104 -2.15 -4.06 7.03
CA LEU A 104 -1.13 -3.20 6.41
C LEU A 104 -1.54 -1.72 6.43
N ALA A 105 -2.82 -1.41 6.17
CA ALA A 105 -3.35 -0.05 6.24
C ALA A 105 -3.32 0.50 7.68
N ASP A 106 -3.78 -0.29 8.66
CA ASP A 106 -3.84 0.08 10.09
C ASP A 106 -2.45 0.32 10.69
N THR A 107 -1.42 -0.40 10.22
CA THR A 107 -0.04 -0.24 10.69
C THR A 107 0.66 0.99 10.12
N ARG A 108 -0.05 1.85 9.36
CA ARG A 108 0.46 3.08 8.75
C ARG A 108 1.71 2.89 7.90
N ILE A 109 1.91 1.68 7.34
CA ILE A 109 3.02 1.40 6.44
C ILE A 109 3.05 2.43 5.28
N PHE A 110 1.89 2.97 4.90
CA PHE A 110 1.71 3.86 3.77
C PHE A 110 1.49 5.34 4.11
N PHE A 111 1.40 5.73 5.39
CA PHE A 111 1.14 7.14 5.77
C PHE A 111 2.40 7.80 6.31
N LYS A 112 3.08 8.56 5.45
CA LYS A 112 4.19 9.48 5.76
C LYS A 112 5.13 8.95 6.85
N LYS A 113 6.06 8.06 6.46
CA LYS A 113 7.27 7.87 7.26
C LYS A 113 8.00 9.22 7.33
N GLU A 114 8.55 9.58 8.49
CA GLU A 114 9.56 10.64 8.53
C GLU A 114 10.78 10.10 7.79
N ILE A 115 10.97 10.53 6.55
CA ILE A 115 12.02 10.01 5.70
C ILE A 115 13.28 10.82 5.96
N ASP A 116 14.33 10.11 6.34
CA ASP A 116 15.65 10.69 6.50
C ASP A 116 16.21 11.08 5.13
N THR A 117 16.05 12.35 4.78
CA THR A 117 16.63 12.94 3.56
C THR A 117 18.02 13.54 3.82
N SER A 118 18.69 13.19 4.93
CA SER A 118 20.00 13.76 5.29
C SER A 118 21.13 13.35 4.35
N SER A 119 20.97 12.23 3.64
CA SER A 119 21.96 11.73 2.69
C SER A 119 21.32 10.92 1.57
N MET A 120 22.02 10.82 0.43
CA MET A 120 21.60 9.96 -0.68
C MET A 120 21.51 8.49 -0.25
N GLU A 121 22.40 8.03 0.64
CA GLU A 121 22.34 6.67 1.18
C GLU A 121 21.05 6.42 1.97
N ALA A 122 20.65 7.36 2.81
CA ALA A 122 19.42 7.28 3.59
C ALA A 122 18.18 7.31 2.68
N ILE A 123 18.16 8.21 1.69
CA ILE A 123 17.10 8.29 0.67
C ILE A 123 16.94 6.96 -0.07
N LEU A 124 18.03 6.39 -0.58
CA LEU A 124 17.99 5.12 -1.33
C LEU A 124 17.51 3.95 -0.46
N LYS A 125 17.92 3.89 0.81
CA LYS A 125 17.43 2.87 1.75
C LYS A 125 15.95 3.01 2.04
N ALA A 126 15.48 4.25 2.23
CA ALA A 126 14.06 4.54 2.45
C ALA A 126 13.22 4.19 1.21
N ALA A 127 13.71 4.55 0.02
CA ALA A 127 13.09 4.22 -1.26
C ALA A 127 12.95 2.70 -1.44
N ILE A 128 14.02 1.93 -1.22
CA ILE A 128 13.97 0.45 -1.33
C ILE A 128 12.95 -0.16 -0.35
N LEU A 129 12.80 0.42 0.84
CA LEU A 129 11.80 -0.05 1.79
C LEU A 129 10.38 0.30 1.31
N ALA A 130 10.17 1.51 0.78
CA ALA A 130 8.90 1.94 0.22
C ALA A 130 8.44 1.00 -0.91
N GLU A 131 9.30 0.70 -1.90
CA GLU A 131 8.91 -0.18 -3.01
C GLU A 131 8.60 -1.61 -2.55
N LYS A 132 9.31 -2.11 -1.53
CA LYS A 132 9.00 -3.41 -0.94
C LYS A 132 7.63 -3.42 -0.29
N ASP A 133 7.31 -2.37 0.45
CA ASP A 133 6.02 -2.22 1.11
C ASP A 133 4.89 -2.11 0.07
N SER A 134 5.09 -1.38 -1.03
CA SER A 134 4.17 -1.30 -2.18
C SER A 134 3.95 -2.66 -2.84
N ILE A 135 5.01 -3.40 -3.15
CA ILE A 135 4.91 -4.76 -3.73
C ILE A 135 4.10 -5.69 -2.82
N VAL A 136 4.37 -5.65 -1.51
CA VAL A 136 3.67 -6.46 -0.51
C VAL A 136 2.18 -6.13 -0.48
N PHE A 137 1.81 -4.85 -0.59
CA PHE A 137 0.43 -4.42 -0.74
C PHE A 137 -0.21 -4.94 -2.03
N TYR A 138 0.46 -4.78 -3.18
CA TYR A 138 -0.07 -5.16 -4.49
C TYR A 138 -0.24 -6.68 -4.64
N LEU A 139 0.60 -7.48 -3.99
CA LEU A 139 0.41 -8.93 -3.90
C LEU A 139 -0.86 -9.29 -3.12
N GLY A 140 -1.12 -8.65 -1.98
CA GLY A 140 -2.36 -8.86 -1.24
C GLY A 140 -3.60 -8.38 -2.01
N MET A 141 -3.48 -7.26 -2.72
CA MET A 141 -4.52 -6.74 -3.61
C MET A 141 -4.85 -7.70 -4.76
N LYS A 142 -3.85 -8.38 -5.33
CA LYS A 142 -4.05 -9.32 -6.43
C LYS A 142 -4.98 -10.48 -6.05
N GLU A 143 -4.89 -10.98 -4.83
CA GLU A 143 -5.80 -12.02 -4.30
C GLU A 143 -7.24 -11.50 -4.19
N LEU A 144 -7.43 -10.19 -4.04
CA LEU A 144 -8.75 -9.56 -3.97
C LEU A 144 -9.27 -9.02 -5.31
N VAL A 145 -8.46 -8.87 -6.36
CA VAL A 145 -8.95 -8.30 -7.61
C VAL A 145 -9.28 -9.43 -8.57
N PRO A 146 -10.55 -9.59 -9.01
CA PRO A 146 -10.89 -10.52 -10.08
C PRO A 146 -10.01 -10.34 -11.33
N GLU A 147 -9.66 -11.45 -11.98
CA GLU A 147 -8.77 -11.46 -13.16
C GLU A 147 -9.22 -10.46 -14.24
N SER A 148 -10.53 -10.41 -14.51
CA SER A 148 -11.17 -9.53 -15.50
C SER A 148 -11.02 -8.03 -15.23
N LEU A 149 -10.71 -7.63 -13.98
CA LEU A 149 -10.62 -6.24 -13.55
C LEU A 149 -9.20 -5.69 -13.57
N GLY A 150 -8.19 -6.53 -13.84
CA GLY A 150 -6.85 -6.06 -14.15
C GLY A 150 -5.70 -6.74 -13.40
N GLN A 151 -5.81 -8.02 -13.04
CA GLN A 151 -4.66 -8.74 -12.44
C GLN A 151 -3.40 -8.66 -13.31
N SER A 152 -3.52 -8.71 -14.64
CA SER A 152 -2.36 -8.53 -15.54
C SER A 152 -1.70 -7.15 -15.37
N ARG A 153 -2.47 -6.09 -15.08
CA ARG A 153 -1.92 -4.75 -14.85
C ARG A 153 -1.22 -4.68 -13.49
N LEU A 154 -1.78 -5.32 -12.47
CA LEU A 154 -1.11 -5.46 -11.16
C LEU A 154 0.22 -6.20 -11.32
N ASP A 155 0.26 -7.27 -12.11
CA ASP A 155 1.50 -8.01 -12.37
C ASP A 155 2.56 -7.17 -13.08
N ASP A 156 2.15 -6.28 -13.98
CA ASP A 156 3.06 -5.38 -14.68
C ASP A 156 3.62 -4.32 -13.71
N ILE A 157 2.76 -3.67 -12.91
CA ILE A 157 3.19 -2.71 -11.87
C ILE A 157 4.15 -3.38 -10.88
N ILE A 158 3.82 -4.58 -10.37
CA ILE A 158 4.70 -5.31 -9.44
C ILE A 158 6.08 -5.55 -10.05
N LYS A 159 6.17 -5.89 -11.34
CA LYS A 159 7.47 -6.08 -12.02
C LYS A 159 8.23 -4.77 -12.21
N GLU A 160 7.53 -3.67 -12.43
CA GLU A 160 8.11 -2.33 -12.50
C GLU A 160 8.68 -1.92 -11.13
N GLU A 161 7.95 -2.14 -10.04
CA GLU A 161 8.45 -1.90 -8.67
C GLU A 161 9.69 -2.75 -8.32
N MET A 162 9.68 -4.03 -8.73
CA MET A 162 10.87 -4.87 -8.58
C MET A 162 12.07 -4.32 -9.37
N SER A 163 11.81 -3.68 -10.50
CA SER A 163 12.84 -3.02 -11.31
C SER A 163 13.32 -1.73 -10.65
N HIS A 164 12.45 -0.95 -10.01
CA HIS A 164 12.83 0.20 -9.17
C HIS A 164 13.81 -0.23 -8.07
N ILE A 165 13.48 -1.27 -7.31
CA ILE A 165 14.35 -1.83 -6.26
C ILE A 165 15.74 -2.20 -6.82
N LYS A 166 15.79 -2.81 -8.00
CA LYS A 166 17.06 -3.16 -8.66
C LYS A 166 17.89 -1.92 -8.97
N LEU A 167 17.28 -0.88 -9.55
CA LEU A 167 17.95 0.37 -9.88
C LEU A 167 18.47 1.09 -8.63
N LEU A 168 17.61 1.23 -7.62
CA LEU A 168 17.94 1.83 -6.33
C LEU A 168 19.09 1.08 -5.64
N SER A 169 19.04 -0.25 -5.63
CA SER A 169 20.05 -1.10 -4.99
C SER A 169 21.41 -1.00 -5.69
N HIS A 170 21.43 -0.97 -7.03
CA HIS A 170 22.67 -0.74 -7.78
C HIS A 170 23.29 0.60 -7.45
N ARG A 171 22.48 1.68 -7.40
CA ARG A 171 22.97 3.00 -7.05
C ARG A 171 23.49 3.06 -5.62
N LEU A 172 22.80 2.42 -4.67
CA LEU A 172 23.22 2.34 -3.27
C LEU A 172 24.58 1.66 -3.10
N VAL A 173 24.81 0.54 -3.82
CA VAL A 173 26.10 -0.15 -3.77
C VAL A 173 27.21 0.67 -4.43
N ALA A 174 26.91 1.36 -5.54
CA ALA A 174 27.87 2.22 -6.23
C ALA A 174 28.21 3.52 -5.46
N SER A 175 27.41 3.89 -4.46
CA SER A 175 27.62 5.08 -3.61
C SER A 175 28.43 4.80 -2.34
N LYS A 176 28.84 3.54 -2.11
CA LYS A 176 29.75 3.14 -1.03
C LYS A 176 31.20 3.26 -1.47
#